data_AF-A0A4Y8I0Y5-F1
#
_entry.id   AF-A0A4Y8I0Y5-F1
#
_cell.length_a   1.000
_cell.length_b   1.000
_cell.length_c   1.000
_cell.angle_alpha   90.00
_cell.angle_beta   90.00
_cell.angle_gamma   90.00
#
_symmetry.space_group_name_H-M   'P 1'
#
loop_
_entity.id
_entity.type
_entity.pdbx_description
1 polymer ?
#
loop_
_entity_poly.entity_id
_entity_poly.type
_entity_poly.pdbx_seq_one_letter_code
_entity_poly.pdbx_strand_id
1 'polypeptide(L)'
;MNDKIIITGICGSLREGSYTRMALNIALMGAKDAGAKINLIDLRKYDLPLMDGRIDEKTFPEDVFRLRDEVQNSDGIILGTPEYHGC
;
A
#
# COMPACT_ATOMS: atom_id res chain seq x y z
N MET A 1 20.38 -12.81 -13.02
CA MET A 1 20.38 -11.48 -12.37
C MET A 1 19.64 -11.66 -11.07
N ASN A 2 20.22 -11.28 -9.92
CA ASN A 2 19.45 -11.28 -8.67
C ASN A 2 18.58 -10.04 -8.71
N ASP A 3 17.35 -10.18 -9.20
CA ASP A 3 16.37 -9.12 -9.07
C ASP A 3 16.14 -8.86 -7.57
N LYS A 4 16.30 -7.60 -7.19
CA LYS A 4 16.22 -7.19 -5.79
C LYS A 4 14.76 -7.27 -5.36
N ILE A 5 14.45 -8.18 -4.42
CA ILE A 5 13.10 -8.38 -3.85
C ILE A 5 12.45 -7.03 -3.51
N ILE A 6 11.24 -6.80 -4.01
CA ILE A 6 10.45 -5.57 -3.83
C ILE A 6 9.39 -5.82 -2.76
N ILE A 7 9.52 -5.12 -1.62
CA ILE A 7 8.53 -5.15 -0.53
C ILE A 7 7.76 -3.83 -0.52
N THR A 8 6.44 -3.92 -0.68
CA THR A 8 5.56 -2.76 -0.70
C THR A 8 4.71 -2.67 0.55
N GLY A 9 4.72 -1.51 1.19
CA GLY A 9 3.84 -1.21 2.32
C GLY A 9 2.57 -0.51 1.87
N ILE A 10 1.43 -0.92 2.43
CA ILE A 10 0.13 -0.26 2.22
C ILE A 10 -0.46 0.10 3.59
N CYS A 11 -0.76 1.39 3.80
CA CYS A 11 -1.35 1.87 5.05
C CYS A 11 -2.86 2.11 4.90
N GLY A 12 -3.66 1.37 5.67
CA GLY A 12 -5.12 1.52 5.74
C GLY A 12 -5.60 2.71 6.59
N SER A 13 -4.69 3.54 7.10
CA SER A 13 -5.03 4.75 7.86
C SER A 13 -4.74 5.99 7.04
N LEU A 14 -5.78 6.79 6.77
CA LEU A 14 -5.65 8.07 6.06
C LEU A 14 -5.37 9.26 7.01
N ARG A 15 -5.48 9.06 8.34
CA ARG A 15 -5.23 10.11 9.32
C ARG A 15 -3.76 10.57 9.30
N GLU A 16 -3.53 11.87 9.43
CA GLU A 16 -2.22 12.38 9.81
C GLU A 16 -1.80 11.87 11.20
N GLY A 17 -0.50 11.70 11.43
CA GLY A 17 0.00 11.13 12.68
C GLY A 17 -0.51 9.70 12.95
N SER A 18 -0.68 8.88 11.92
CA SER A 18 -1.09 7.48 12.05
C SER A 18 -0.01 6.62 12.69
N TYR A 19 -0.32 5.98 13.82
CA TYR A 19 0.56 4.98 14.44
C TYR A 19 0.75 3.75 13.55
N THR A 20 -0.30 3.35 12.81
CA THR A 20 -0.20 2.28 11.80
C THR A 20 0.84 2.61 10.75
N ARG A 21 0.87 3.87 10.27
CA ARG A 21 1.91 4.29 9.31
C ARG A 21 3.30 4.27 9.92
N MET A 22 3.44 4.71 11.18
CA MET A 22 4.72 4.67 11.88
C MET A 22 5.24 3.22 12.00
N ALA A 23 4.39 2.29 12.44
CA ALA A 23 4.74 0.87 12.53
C ALA A 23 5.08 0.27 11.15
N LEU A 24 4.30 0.60 10.12
CA LEU A 24 4.56 0.15 8.75
C LEU A 24 5.93 0.64 8.23
N ASN A 25 6.29 1.89 8.50
CA ASN A 25 7.60 2.42 8.12
C ASN A 25 8.74 1.66 8.80
N ILE A 26 8.59 1.30 10.08
CA ILE A 26 9.58 0.49 10.81
C ILE A 26 9.73 -0.89 10.15
N ALA A 27 8.62 -1.53 9.80
CA ALA A 27 8.65 -2.83 9.12
C ALA A 27 9.32 -2.77 7.74
N LEU A 28 9.03 -1.72 6.95
CA LEU A 28 9.71 -1.47 5.68
C LEU A 28 11.20 -1.20 5.86
N MET A 29 11.61 -0.46 6.89
CA MET A 29 13.02 -0.28 7.22
C MET A 29 13.70 -1.63 7.47
N GLY A 30 13.07 -2.53 8.24
CA GLY A 30 13.57 -3.89 8.44
C GLY A 30 13.73 -4.69 7.13
N ALA A 31 12.76 -4.59 6.21
CA ALA A 31 12.87 -5.21 4.89
C ALA A 31 14.04 -4.64 4.06
N LYS A 32 14.22 -3.32 4.10
CA LYS A 32 15.35 -2.64 3.45
C LYS A 32 16.69 -3.10 4.03
N ASP A 33 16.79 -3.22 5.35
CA ASP A 33 17.99 -3.68 6.04
C ASP A 33 18.33 -5.15 5.71
N ALA A 34 17.30 -5.95 5.44
CA ALA A 34 17.44 -7.32 4.92
C ALA A 34 17.81 -7.38 3.42
N GLY A 35 17.99 -6.24 2.75
CA GLY A 35 18.43 -6.14 1.36
C GLY A 35 17.31 -5.95 0.33
N ALA A 36 16.05 -5.78 0.75
CA ALA A 36 14.95 -5.52 -0.18
C ALA A 36 14.99 -4.09 -0.76
N LYS A 37 14.36 -3.91 -1.93
CA LYS A 37 13.88 -2.60 -2.37
C LYS A 37 12.52 -2.37 -1.71
N ILE A 38 12.29 -1.17 -1.17
CA ILE A 38 11.02 -0.86 -0.52
C ILE A 38 10.23 0.16 -1.32
N ASN A 39 8.91 -0.01 -1.31
CA ASN A 39 7.93 0.97 -1.79
C ASN A 39 6.90 1.25 -0.69
N LEU A 40 6.36 2.46 -0.65
CA LEU A 40 5.27 2.82 0.26
C LEU A 40 4.13 3.45 -0.55
N ILE A 41 3.01 2.74 -0.61
CA ILE A 41 1.77 3.23 -1.17
C ILE A 41 1.07 4.09 -0.12
N ASP A 42 1.05 5.40 -0.36
CA ASP A 42 0.29 6.37 0.41
C ASP A 42 -1.06 6.61 -0.26
N LEU A 43 -2.09 5.88 0.16
CA LEU A 43 -3.44 5.90 -0.46
C LEU A 43 -4.06 7.31 -0.53
N ARG A 44 -3.60 8.26 0.28
CA ARG A 44 -4.04 9.67 0.23
C ARG A 44 -3.63 10.39 -1.05
N LYS A 45 -2.68 9.81 -1.80
CA LYS A 45 -2.20 10.29 -3.09
C LYS A 45 -2.87 9.61 -4.28
N TYR A 46 -3.91 8.82 -4.04
CA TYR A 46 -4.65 8.10 -5.07
C TYR A 46 -6.10 8.58 -5.06
N ASP A 47 -6.64 8.85 -6.24
CA ASP A 47 -8.07 8.98 -6.46
C ASP A 47 -8.70 7.59 -6.57
N LEU A 48 -9.09 7.02 -5.42
CA LEU A 48 -9.68 5.69 -5.36
C LEU A 48 -11.20 5.77 -5.15
N PRO A 49 -12.00 5.02 -5.91
CA PRO A 49 -13.44 4.94 -5.71
C PRO A 49 -13.77 4.34 -4.35
N LEU A 50 -14.56 5.05 -3.55
CA LEU A 50 -15.04 4.58 -2.24
C LEU A 50 -16.38 3.88 -2.41
N MET A 51 -16.35 2.55 -2.57
CA MET A 51 -17.52 1.66 -2.47
C MET A 51 -18.77 2.21 -3.19
N ASP A 52 -18.60 2.68 -4.42
CA ASP A 52 -19.63 3.38 -5.20
C ASP A 52 -20.36 2.47 -6.21
N GLY A 53 -20.12 1.16 -6.14
CA GLY A 53 -20.86 0.16 -6.90
C GLY A 53 -20.51 0.08 -8.38
N ARG A 54 -19.43 0.73 -8.85
CA ARG A 54 -18.94 0.58 -10.22
C ARG A 54 -18.51 -0.87 -10.50
N ILE A 55 -18.93 -1.42 -11.62
CA ILE A 55 -18.61 -2.80 -12.07
C ILE A 55 -17.78 -2.80 -13.37
N ASP A 56 -17.98 -1.79 -14.23
CA ASP A 56 -17.23 -1.65 -15.47
C ASP A 56 -15.85 -1.04 -15.20
N GLU A 57 -14.78 -1.82 -15.39
CA GLU A 57 -13.40 -1.36 -15.18
C GLU A 57 -13.06 -0.12 -16.03
N LYS A 58 -13.72 0.09 -17.18
CA LYS A 58 -13.51 1.29 -18.01
C LYS A 58 -13.93 2.58 -17.31
N THR A 59 -14.71 2.48 -16.23
CA THR A 59 -15.16 3.61 -15.42
C THR A 59 -14.26 3.86 -14.21
N PHE A 60 -13.23 3.04 -14.00
CA PHE A 60 -12.32 3.20 -12.86
C PHE A 60 -11.33 4.35 -13.10
N PRO A 61 -11.02 5.15 -12.06
CA PRO A 61 -9.93 6.13 -12.13
C PRO A 61 -8.60 5.48 -12.48
N GLU A 62 -7.71 6.22 -13.15
CA GLU A 62 -6.37 5.76 -13.53
C GLU A 62 -5.56 5.25 -12.33
N ASP A 63 -5.74 5.88 -11.16
CA ASP A 63 -5.08 5.51 -9.91
C ASP A 63 -5.44 4.09 -9.43
N VAL A 64 -6.58 3.52 -9.85
CA VAL A 64 -6.90 2.11 -9.58
C VAL A 64 -5.93 1.18 -10.31
N PHE A 65 -5.62 1.50 -11.57
CA PHE A 65 -4.67 0.72 -12.37
C PHE A 65 -3.24 0.94 -11.89
N ARG A 66 -2.87 2.18 -11.55
CA ARG A 66 -1.56 2.47 -10.93
C ARG A 66 -1.36 1.67 -9.64
N LEU A 67 -2.36 1.63 -8.77
CA LEU A 67 -2.30 0.83 -7.54
C LEU A 67 -2.16 -0.67 -7.84
N ARG A 68 -2.93 -1.18 -8.80
CA ARG A 68 -2.88 -2.59 -9.24
C ARG A 68 -1.48 -2.95 -9.76
N ASP A 69 -0.90 -2.11 -10.59
CA ASP A 69 0.43 -2.31 -11.17
C ASP A 69 1.52 -2.28 -10.09
N GLU A 70 1.47 -1.33 -9.16
CA GLU A 70 2.43 -1.26 -8.05
C GLU A 70 2.37 -2.52 -7.17
N VAL A 71 1.15 -3.01 -6.89
CA VAL A 71 0.94 -4.25 -6.14
C VAL A 71 1.45 -5.47 -6.91
N GLN A 72 1.13 -5.58 -8.20
CA GLN A 72 1.55 -6.71 -9.04
C GLN A 72 3.06 -6.79 -9.24
N ASN A 73 3.75 -5.64 -9.26
CA ASN A 73 5.21 -5.57 -9.36
C ASN A 73 5.92 -5.77 -8.01
N SER A 74 5.19 -6.08 -6.94
CA SER A 74 5.77 -6.34 -5.61
C SER A 74 5.94 -7.83 -5.39
N ASP A 75 7.09 -8.25 -4.85
CA ASP A 75 7.35 -9.63 -4.43
C ASP A 75 6.72 -9.95 -3.07
N GLY A 76 6.47 -8.93 -2.25
CA GLY A 76 5.82 -9.06 -0.95
C GLY A 76 5.13 -7.78 -0.51
N ILE A 77 4.09 -7.93 0.32
CA ILE A 77 3.26 -6.83 0.80
C ILE A 77 3.25 -6.83 2.33
N ILE A 78 3.43 -5.65 2.92
CA ILE A 78 3.16 -5.40 4.34
C ILE A 78 1.92 -4.52 4.43
N LEU A 79 0.81 -5.11 4.87
CA LEU A 79 -0.46 -4.41 5.08
C LEU A 79 -0.54 -3.94 6.53
N GLY A 80 -0.58 -2.63 6.74
CA GLY A 80 -0.84 -2.03 8.04
C GLY A 80 -2.25 -1.46 8.08
N THR A 81 -3.15 -2.07 8.85
CA THR A 81 -4.49 -1.55 9.09
C THR A 81 -4.59 -1.04 10.53
N PRO A 82 -5.14 0.16 10.78
CA PRO A 82 -5.61 0.48 12.11
C PRO A 82 -6.79 -0.43 12.45
N GLU A 83 -7.03 -0.62 13.74
CA GLU A 83 -8.28 -1.14 14.23
C GLU A 83 -9.31 0.01 14.19
N TYR A 84 -10.45 -0.25 13.56
CA TYR A 84 -11.60 0.65 13.57
C TYR A 84 -12.79 -0.14 14.10
N HIS A 85 -13.38 0.34 15.21
CA HIS A 85 -14.57 -0.19 15.90
C HIS A 85 -14.35 -1.26 16.98
N GLY A 86 -13.11 -1.45 17.42
CA GLY A 86 -12.70 -2.01 18.71
C GLY A 86 -13.22 -3.40 19.04
N CYS A 87 -13.36 -4.32 18.09
CA CYS A 87 -13.89 -5.65 18.40
C CYS A 87 -13.12 -6.36 19.53
#